data_AF-A0A7R9MLT2-F1
#
_entry.id   AF-A0A7R9MLT2-F1
#
_cell.length_a   1.000
_cell.length_b   1.000
_cell.length_c   1.000
_cell.angle_alpha   90.00
_cell.angle_beta   90.00
_cell.angle_gamma   90.00
#
_symmetry.space_group_name_H-M   'P 1'
#
loop_
_entity.id
_entity.type
_entity.pdbx_description
1 polymer ?
#
loop_
_entity_poly.entity_id
_entity_poly.type
_entity_poly.pdbx_seq_one_letter_code
_entity_poly.pdbx_strand_id
1 'polypeptide(L)'
;MKVSEPIYDITYCSLKMRDINKDSNICAGGSPQGGTSTCKGDSGGPLQCRSNDGKWYQIGITSWGEPCAHKRVPDVFTRVAYFRDWIENITNKSFNLEWGLRIVGGQRSNVWEWPWMVNLNVEVHVSGQYVAIMSCGGTIVHENWILTAAHCVHRSTDPALYFAYLGYNDLDIKGPDQLRLSVEKVLAHELFDYDKQIHDLALIKLNETLDLKNKHKFLRP
;
A
#
# COMPACT_ATOMS: atom_id res chain seq x y z
N MET A 1 6.47 0.14 -10.39
CA MET A 1 6.69 -1.21 -10.96
C MET A 1 5.45 -2.05 -10.72
N LYS A 2 5.21 -3.12 -11.50
CA LYS A 2 4.16 -4.09 -11.20
C LYS A 2 4.73 -5.50 -11.18
N VAL A 3 4.33 -6.27 -10.19
CA VAL A 3 4.76 -7.65 -10.00
C VAL A 3 3.55 -8.50 -9.71
N SER A 4 3.67 -9.75 -10.09
CA SER A 4 2.58 -10.69 -10.06
C SER A 4 3.01 -11.91 -9.27
N GLU A 5 2.25 -12.21 -8.23
CA GLU A 5 2.64 -13.15 -7.21
C GLU A 5 1.56 -14.21 -6.99
N PRO A 6 1.93 -15.48 -6.74
CA PRO A 6 0.97 -16.50 -6.36
C PRO A 6 0.43 -16.18 -4.97
N ILE A 7 -0.89 -16.28 -4.79
CA ILE A 7 -1.53 -16.22 -3.48
C ILE A 7 -1.57 -17.65 -2.92
N TYR A 8 -1.14 -17.81 -1.68
CA TYR A 8 -1.15 -19.10 -0.99
C TYR A 8 -2.27 -19.21 0.04
N ASP A 9 -2.70 -20.44 0.28
CA ASP A 9 -3.55 -20.77 1.42
C ASP A 9 -2.85 -20.39 2.73
N ILE A 10 -3.63 -19.94 3.70
CA ILE A 10 -3.12 -19.55 5.02
C ILE A 10 -2.41 -20.70 5.75
N THR A 11 -2.80 -21.95 5.49
CA THR A 11 -2.15 -23.14 6.03
C THR A 11 -0.70 -23.22 5.56
N TYR A 12 -0.46 -22.98 4.27
CA TYR A 12 0.89 -22.90 3.73
C TYR A 12 1.66 -21.74 4.35
N CYS A 13 1.00 -20.59 4.51
CA CYS A 13 1.64 -19.42 5.10
C CYS A 13 2.05 -19.63 6.55
N SER A 14 1.19 -20.24 7.36
CA SER A 14 1.44 -20.51 8.79
C SER A 14 2.59 -21.49 9.02
N LEU A 15 2.94 -22.30 8.01
CA LEU A 15 4.10 -23.19 8.05
C LEU A 15 5.43 -22.47 7.74
N LYS A 16 5.37 -21.29 7.12
CA LYS A 16 6.54 -20.56 6.61
C LYS A 16 6.78 -19.24 7.34
N MET A 17 5.72 -18.60 7.80
CA MET A 17 5.72 -17.28 8.41
C MET A 17 5.23 -17.38 9.85
N ARG A 18 5.81 -16.56 10.73
CA ARG A 18 5.37 -16.44 12.12
C ARG A 18 4.21 -15.44 12.22
N ASP A 19 3.47 -15.55 13.33
CA ASP A 19 2.45 -14.57 13.75
C ASP A 19 1.35 -14.30 12.71
N ILE A 20 1.03 -15.33 11.91
CA ILE A 20 -0.03 -15.28 10.91
C ILE A 20 -1.40 -15.36 11.57
N ASN A 21 -2.24 -14.37 11.30
CA ASN A 21 -3.66 -14.43 11.56
C ASN A 21 -4.43 -14.77 10.27
N LYS A 22 -5.18 -15.88 10.31
CA LYS A 22 -5.91 -16.39 9.15
C LYS A 22 -7.01 -15.48 8.61
N ASP A 23 -7.57 -14.65 9.47
CA ASP A 23 -8.70 -13.80 9.13
C ASP A 23 -8.19 -12.45 8.61
N SER A 24 -7.13 -11.91 9.23
CA SER A 24 -6.61 -10.58 8.91
C SER A 24 -5.41 -10.56 7.96
N ASN A 25 -4.86 -11.70 7.53
CA ASN A 25 -3.71 -11.74 6.62
C ASN A 25 -3.98 -12.48 5.30
N ILE A 26 -3.18 -12.13 4.29
CA ILE A 26 -3.04 -12.80 2.99
C ILE A 26 -1.54 -13.05 2.78
N CYS A 27 -1.18 -14.18 2.19
CA CYS A 27 0.20 -14.43 1.83
C CYS A 27 0.34 -14.60 0.33
N ALA A 28 1.30 -13.87 -0.24
CA ALA A 28 1.59 -13.92 -1.66
C ALA A 28 3.10 -13.80 -1.89
N GLY A 29 3.58 -14.31 -3.01
CA GLY A 29 4.97 -14.15 -3.41
C GLY A 29 5.77 -15.43 -3.31
N GLY A 30 7.08 -15.34 -3.09
CA GLY A 30 7.89 -16.53 -2.81
C GLY A 30 7.89 -17.57 -3.95
N SER A 31 7.86 -17.11 -5.20
CA SER A 31 7.89 -17.99 -6.37
C SER A 31 8.97 -19.09 -6.24
N PRO A 32 8.72 -20.33 -6.67
CA PRO A 32 9.73 -21.39 -6.68
C PRO A 32 11.00 -21.02 -7.46
N GLN A 33 10.86 -20.19 -8.50
CA GLN A 33 11.96 -19.65 -9.29
C GLN A 33 12.67 -18.46 -8.61
N GLY A 34 12.05 -17.83 -7.62
CA GLY A 34 12.49 -16.59 -7.00
C GLY A 34 12.34 -15.38 -7.92
N GLY A 35 13.01 -14.29 -7.56
CA GLY A 35 13.13 -13.10 -8.42
C GLY A 35 11.97 -12.11 -8.33
N THR A 36 10.89 -12.47 -7.63
CA THR A 36 9.73 -11.61 -7.37
C THR A 36 9.31 -11.73 -5.91
N SER A 37 9.41 -10.62 -5.17
CA SER A 37 8.75 -10.44 -3.87
C SER A 37 8.74 -8.95 -3.53
N THR A 38 8.08 -8.59 -2.44
CA THR A 38 8.16 -7.25 -1.85
C THR A 38 9.56 -6.94 -1.35
N CYS A 39 9.95 -5.67 -1.41
CA CYS A 39 11.26 -5.19 -0.97
C CYS A 39 11.12 -3.84 -0.24
N LYS A 40 12.25 -3.28 0.18
CA LYS A 40 12.27 -1.97 0.87
C LYS A 40 11.60 -0.90 0.01
N GLY A 41 10.64 -0.19 0.59
CA GLY A 41 9.84 0.83 -0.09
C GLY A 41 8.47 0.35 -0.56
N ASP A 42 8.26 -0.97 -0.69
CA ASP A 42 6.95 -1.52 -1.09
C ASP A 42 5.96 -1.63 0.08
N SER A 43 6.45 -1.56 1.32
CA SER A 43 5.68 -1.48 2.57
C SER A 43 4.50 -0.51 2.45
N GLY A 44 3.29 -0.93 2.80
CA GLY A 44 2.09 -0.10 2.66
C GLY A 44 1.50 -0.02 1.25
N GLY A 45 2.20 -0.52 0.24
CA GLY A 45 1.69 -0.62 -1.13
C GLY A 45 0.59 -1.68 -1.29
N PRO A 46 -0.19 -1.64 -2.38
CA PRO A 46 -1.32 -2.53 -2.57
C PRO A 46 -0.94 -3.89 -3.16
N LEU A 47 -1.52 -4.96 -2.63
CA LEU A 47 -1.71 -6.21 -3.36
C LEU A 47 -3.06 -6.17 -4.07
N GLN A 48 -3.07 -6.31 -5.41
CA GLN A 48 -4.26 -6.13 -6.23
C GLN A 48 -4.61 -7.37 -7.03
N CYS A 49 -5.92 -7.56 -7.25
CA CYS A 49 -6.45 -8.62 -8.10
C CYS A 49 -7.40 -8.06 -9.15
N ARG A 50 -7.37 -8.64 -10.34
CA ARG A 50 -8.29 -8.30 -11.43
C ARG A 50 -9.47 -9.24 -11.43
N SER A 51 -10.68 -8.68 -11.42
CA SER A 51 -11.91 -9.43 -11.59
C SER A 51 -12.15 -9.82 -13.06
N ASN A 52 -13.06 -10.76 -13.26
CA ASN A 52 -13.45 -11.26 -14.59
C ASN A 52 -14.04 -10.17 -15.48
N ASP A 53 -14.66 -9.15 -14.89
CA ASP A 53 -15.18 -7.96 -15.59
C ASP A 53 -14.08 -6.92 -15.92
N GLY A 54 -12.82 -7.23 -15.55
CA GLY A 54 -11.66 -6.41 -15.84
C GLY A 54 -11.35 -5.34 -14.80
N LYS A 55 -12.18 -5.18 -13.76
CA LYS A 55 -11.93 -4.23 -12.66
C LYS A 55 -10.82 -4.70 -11.72
N TRP A 56 -10.13 -3.75 -11.10
CA TRP A 56 -9.07 -4.03 -10.13
C TRP A 56 -9.55 -3.78 -8.71
N TYR A 57 -9.16 -4.68 -7.80
CA TYR A 57 -9.49 -4.61 -6.39
C TYR A 57 -8.22 -4.70 -5.56
N GLN A 58 -8.06 -3.80 -4.60
CA GLN A 58 -7.02 -3.94 -3.59
C GLN A 58 -7.47 -4.96 -2.55
N ILE A 59 -6.78 -6.09 -2.48
CA ILE A 59 -7.10 -7.18 -1.56
C ILE A 59 -6.18 -7.19 -0.34
N GLY A 60 -4.98 -6.61 -0.46
CA GLY A 60 -3.99 -6.57 0.61
C GLY A 60 -3.17 -5.28 0.67
N ILE A 61 -2.48 -5.09 1.79
CA ILE A 61 -1.49 -4.03 2.03
C ILE A 61 -0.17 -4.72 2.39
N THR A 62 0.93 -4.39 1.70
CA THR A 62 2.26 -4.95 1.99
C THR A 62 2.64 -4.68 3.45
N SER A 63 2.89 -5.74 4.22
CA SER A 63 3.01 -5.66 5.67
C SER A 63 4.39 -6.11 6.14
N TRP A 64 4.67 -7.42 6.21
CA TRP A 64 6.01 -7.92 6.53
C TRP A 64 6.37 -9.13 5.68
N GLY A 65 7.66 -9.43 5.61
CA GLY A 65 8.19 -10.51 4.78
C GLY A 65 9.69 -10.65 4.96
N GLU A 66 10.26 -11.57 4.19
CA GLU A 66 11.72 -11.70 4.09
C GLU A 66 12.26 -10.64 3.12
N PRO A 67 13.46 -10.10 3.37
CA PRO A 67 14.00 -9.04 2.53
C PRO A 67 14.27 -9.52 1.09
N CYS A 68 13.51 -8.96 0.14
CA CYS A 68 13.81 -8.86 -1.29
C CYS A 68 14.11 -10.19 -2.02
N ALA A 69 13.03 -10.80 -2.51
CA ALA A 69 12.96 -11.92 -3.45
C ALA A 69 13.45 -13.28 -2.93
N HIS A 70 13.17 -13.61 -1.66
CA HIS A 70 13.52 -14.91 -1.12
C HIS A 70 12.74 -16.04 -1.79
N LYS A 71 13.45 -17.08 -2.24
CA LYS A 71 12.81 -18.24 -2.90
C LYS A 71 11.93 -18.98 -1.92
N ARG A 72 10.71 -19.35 -2.36
CA ARG A 72 9.77 -20.23 -1.63
C ARG A 72 9.28 -19.71 -0.27
N VAL A 73 9.53 -18.45 0.05
CA VAL A 73 9.01 -17.81 1.26
C VAL A 73 8.07 -16.69 0.81
N PRO A 74 6.77 -16.76 1.12
CA PRO A 74 5.83 -15.71 0.75
C PRO A 74 6.03 -14.48 1.64
N ASP A 75 5.55 -13.34 1.16
CA ASP A 75 5.36 -12.15 1.98
C ASP A 75 3.93 -12.12 2.54
N VAL A 76 3.75 -11.36 3.61
CA VAL A 76 2.49 -11.21 4.32
C VAL A 76 1.90 -9.84 4.06
N PHE A 77 0.60 -9.84 3.81
CA PHE A 77 -0.20 -8.66 3.52
C PHE A 77 -1.35 -8.57 4.52
N THR A 78 -1.68 -7.35 4.95
CA THR A 78 -2.88 -7.06 5.74
C THR A 78 -4.11 -7.19 4.83
N ARG A 79 -5.08 -8.02 5.19
CA ARG A 79 -6.30 -8.27 4.41
C ARG A 79 -7.25 -7.08 4.49
N VAL A 80 -7.38 -6.31 3.41
CA VAL A 80 -8.21 -5.09 3.39
C VAL A 80 -9.67 -5.37 3.76
N ALA A 81 -10.24 -6.48 3.26
CA ALA A 81 -11.63 -6.82 3.54
C ALA A 81 -11.93 -7.11 5.01
N TYR A 82 -10.95 -7.58 5.79
CA TYR A 82 -11.14 -7.80 7.23
C TYR A 82 -11.30 -6.46 7.97
N PHE A 83 -10.64 -5.41 7.50
CA PHE A 83 -10.65 -4.07 8.09
C PHE A 83 -11.63 -3.10 7.43
N ARG A 84 -12.52 -3.59 6.56
CA ARG A 84 -13.43 -2.73 5.79
C ARG A 84 -14.20 -1.80 6.70
N ASP A 85 -14.86 -2.33 7.72
CA ASP A 85 -15.74 -1.54 8.59
C ASP A 85 -14.97 -0.43 9.32
N TRP A 86 -13.70 -0.68 9.70
CA TRP A 86 -12.81 0.35 10.28
C TRP A 86 -12.48 1.45 9.25
N ILE A 87 -12.14 1.07 8.02
CA ILE A 87 -11.83 2.03 6.94
C ILE A 87 -13.07 2.87 6.61
N GLU A 88 -14.24 2.24 6.45
CA GLU A 88 -15.49 2.92 6.10
C GLU A 88 -15.95 3.88 7.19
N ASN A 89 -15.84 3.48 8.46
CA ASN A 89 -16.21 4.32 9.60
C ASN A 89 -15.37 5.61 9.68
N ILE A 90 -14.07 5.54 9.37
CA ILE A 90 -13.18 6.71 9.42
C ILE A 90 -13.33 7.58 8.17
N THR A 91 -13.38 6.96 6.99
CA THR A 91 -13.42 7.68 5.71
C THR A 91 -14.82 8.18 5.34
N ASN A 92 -15.85 7.67 6.01
CA ASN A 92 -17.27 7.88 5.69
C ASN A 92 -17.60 7.53 4.23
N LYS A 93 -16.92 6.52 3.68
CA LYS A 93 -17.09 6.04 2.31
C LYS A 93 -17.28 4.53 2.32
N SER A 94 -18.38 4.04 1.75
CA SER A 94 -18.62 2.60 1.57
C SER A 94 -17.92 2.07 0.32
N PHE A 95 -17.34 0.87 0.41
CA PHE A 95 -16.69 0.18 -0.70
C PHE A 95 -17.53 -1.02 -1.18
N ASN A 96 -17.87 -1.05 -2.47
CA ASN A 96 -18.46 -2.23 -3.11
C ASN A 96 -17.35 -3.21 -3.51
N LEU A 97 -17.19 -4.30 -2.75
CA LEU A 97 -16.21 -5.36 -3.04
C LEU A 97 -16.88 -6.48 -3.86
N GLU A 98 -16.66 -6.49 -5.18
CA GLU A 98 -16.92 -7.69 -6.01
C GLU A 98 -15.60 -8.41 -6.26
N TRP A 99 -15.52 -9.70 -5.96
CA TRP A 99 -14.26 -10.45 -5.99
C TRP A 99 -13.97 -11.08 -7.35
N GLY A 100 -12.74 -10.96 -7.83
CA GLY A 100 -12.17 -11.93 -8.78
C GLY A 100 -10.66 -12.03 -8.63
N LEU A 101 -10.12 -13.22 -8.90
CA LEU A 101 -8.75 -13.62 -8.61
C LEU A 101 -8.06 -14.15 -9.88
N ARG A 102 -7.01 -13.46 -10.37
CA ARG A 102 -5.95 -14.02 -11.24
C ARG A 102 -4.81 -13.00 -11.47
N ILE A 103 -3.53 -13.41 -11.34
CA ILE A 103 -2.32 -12.55 -11.54
C ILE A 103 -1.09 -13.36 -12.09
N VAL A 104 -0.22 -12.77 -12.95
CA VAL A 104 0.95 -13.41 -13.67
C VAL A 104 2.12 -12.44 -14.01
N GLY A 105 3.40 -12.79 -13.72
CA GLY A 105 4.69 -12.16 -14.13
C GLY A 105 4.93 -10.63 -14.00
N GLY A 106 6.01 -10.19 -13.34
CA GLY A 106 6.33 -8.76 -13.14
C GLY A 106 7.07 -8.05 -14.29
N GLN A 107 6.88 -6.72 -14.41
CA GLN A 107 7.53 -5.82 -15.40
C GLN A 107 7.38 -4.34 -14.99
N ARG A 108 8.06 -3.41 -15.68
CA ARG A 108 7.83 -1.96 -15.49
C ARG A 108 6.36 -1.62 -15.79
N SER A 109 5.73 -0.78 -14.98
CA SER A 109 4.39 -0.27 -15.25
C SER A 109 4.43 0.78 -16.36
N ASN A 110 3.40 0.78 -17.20
CA ASN A 110 3.19 1.91 -18.11
C ASN A 110 2.80 3.15 -17.30
N VAL A 111 3.09 4.34 -17.84
CA VAL A 111 2.60 5.59 -17.24
C VAL A 111 1.06 5.51 -17.17
N TRP A 112 0.48 5.90 -16.04
CA TRP A 112 -0.97 5.87 -15.76
C TRP A 112 -1.59 4.48 -15.59
N GLU A 113 -0.81 3.40 -15.55
CA GLU A 113 -1.36 2.05 -15.40
C GLU A 113 -1.96 1.79 -14.01
N TRP A 114 -1.37 2.39 -12.97
CA TRP A 114 -1.77 2.25 -11.56
C TRP A 114 -1.95 3.62 -10.91
N PRO A 115 -2.96 4.39 -11.33
CA PRO A 115 -3.07 5.82 -11.05
C PRO A 115 -3.32 6.15 -9.56
N TRP A 116 -3.80 5.18 -8.79
CA TRP A 116 -4.03 5.29 -7.33
C TRP A 116 -2.77 5.07 -6.48
N MET A 117 -1.63 4.74 -7.08
CA MET A 117 -0.39 4.47 -6.34
C MET A 117 0.15 5.73 -5.68
N VAL A 118 0.55 5.58 -4.42
CA VAL A 118 1.16 6.63 -3.61
C VAL A 118 2.57 6.21 -3.21
N ASN A 119 3.51 7.13 -3.31
CA ASN A 119 4.76 7.04 -2.56
C ASN A 119 4.65 7.97 -1.33
N LEU A 120 4.56 7.39 -0.14
CA LEU A 120 4.43 8.09 1.13
C LEU A 120 5.82 8.21 1.77
N ASN A 121 6.29 9.44 1.93
CA ASN A 121 7.61 9.71 2.48
C ASN A 121 7.52 10.34 3.86
N VAL A 122 8.43 9.90 4.74
CA VAL A 122 8.76 10.60 5.98
C VAL A 122 9.97 11.47 5.70
N GLU A 123 9.80 12.77 5.78
CA GLU A 123 10.82 13.75 5.46
C GLU A 123 11.20 14.56 6.70
N VAL A 124 12.50 14.78 6.87
CA VAL A 124 13.05 15.63 7.93
C VAL A 124 13.87 16.76 7.34
N HIS A 125 13.89 17.89 8.04
CA HIS A 125 14.70 19.04 7.68
C HIS A 125 16.11 18.89 8.22
N VAL A 126 17.08 18.69 7.32
CA VAL A 126 18.50 18.64 7.64
C VAL A 126 19.22 19.69 6.80
N SER A 127 19.91 20.62 7.45
CA SER A 127 20.71 21.66 6.78
C SER A 127 19.95 22.47 5.71
N GLY A 128 18.67 22.76 5.97
CA GLY A 128 17.82 23.53 5.05
C GLY A 128 17.25 22.74 3.87
N GLN A 129 17.41 21.41 3.85
CA GLN A 129 16.85 20.53 2.84
C GLN A 129 15.92 19.49 3.49
N TYR A 130 14.80 19.18 2.81
CA TYR A 130 13.98 18.01 3.13
C TYR A 130 14.70 16.75 2.65
N VAL A 131 14.88 15.79 3.56
CA VAL A 131 15.49 14.49 3.27
C VAL A 131 14.48 13.40 3.64
N ALA A 132 14.12 12.56 2.67
CA ALA A 132 13.30 11.37 2.91
C ALA A 132 14.13 10.33 3.67
N ILE A 133 13.74 10.04 4.90
CA ILE A 133 14.40 9.05 5.78
C ILE A 133 13.70 7.69 5.76
N MET A 134 12.45 7.66 5.30
CA MET A 134 11.67 6.44 5.09
C MET A 134 10.69 6.67 3.95
N SER A 135 10.48 5.64 3.14
CA SER A 135 9.52 5.63 2.05
C SER A 135 8.68 4.37 2.13
N CYS A 136 7.38 4.53 1.95
CA CYS A 136 6.39 3.47 1.87
C CYS A 136 5.51 3.67 0.64
N GLY A 137 4.87 2.60 0.20
CA GLY A 137 3.72 2.65 -0.68
C GLY A 137 2.43 3.08 0.04
N GLY A 138 1.43 3.38 -0.77
CA GLY A 138 0.07 3.59 -0.32
C GLY A 138 -0.89 3.57 -1.50
N THR A 139 -2.19 3.69 -1.22
CA THR A 139 -3.24 3.71 -2.24
C THR A 139 -4.29 4.76 -1.94
N ILE A 140 -4.68 5.55 -2.94
CA ILE A 140 -5.80 6.49 -2.82
C ILE A 140 -7.10 5.68 -2.69
N VAL A 141 -7.77 5.77 -1.54
CA VAL A 141 -9.05 5.08 -1.29
C VAL A 141 -10.24 6.05 -1.25
N HIS A 142 -9.96 7.34 -1.03
CA HIS A 142 -10.91 8.45 -1.13
C HIS A 142 -10.21 9.70 -1.66
N GLU A 143 -10.96 10.72 -2.06
CA GLU A 143 -10.43 11.99 -2.58
C GLU A 143 -9.49 12.71 -1.61
N ASN A 144 -9.51 12.38 -0.32
CA ASN A 144 -8.57 12.91 0.67
C ASN A 144 -8.02 11.84 1.61
N TRP A 145 -8.14 10.55 1.27
CA TRP A 145 -7.63 9.46 2.11
C TRP A 145 -6.75 8.50 1.33
N ILE A 146 -5.62 8.18 1.94
CA ILE A 146 -4.66 7.17 1.48
C ILE A 146 -4.62 6.04 2.50
N LEU A 147 -4.66 4.80 2.02
CA LEU A 147 -4.45 3.59 2.79
C LEU A 147 -2.98 3.16 2.69
N THR A 148 -2.39 2.80 3.82
CA THR A 148 -0.99 2.32 3.93
C THR A 148 -0.86 1.36 5.12
N ALA A 149 0.35 0.91 5.45
CA ALA A 149 0.63 0.06 6.61
C ALA A 149 0.86 0.91 7.88
N ALA A 150 0.50 0.38 9.05
CA ALA A 150 0.73 1.07 10.34
C ALA A 150 2.21 1.16 10.68
N HIS A 151 3.02 0.16 10.32
CA HIS A 151 4.46 0.20 10.53
C HIS A 151 5.14 1.30 9.70
N CYS A 152 4.50 1.82 8.65
CA CYS A 152 5.00 3.00 7.93
C CYS A 152 4.85 4.29 8.74
N VAL A 153 4.04 4.29 9.80
CA VAL A 153 3.72 5.49 10.59
C VAL A 153 3.94 5.34 12.10
N HIS A 154 4.24 4.13 12.58
CA HIS A 154 4.31 3.81 14.01
C HIS A 154 5.31 4.66 14.81
N ARG A 155 6.37 5.18 14.18
CA ARG A 155 7.43 5.94 14.85
C ARG A 155 6.99 7.36 15.23
N SER A 156 6.06 7.94 14.49
CA SER A 156 5.52 9.27 14.75
C SER A 156 4.21 9.47 14.00
N THR A 157 3.18 9.99 14.66
CA THR A 157 1.92 10.36 14.01
C THR A 157 1.83 11.86 13.71
N ASP A 158 2.93 12.60 13.81
CA ASP A 158 3.00 14.02 13.47
C ASP A 158 2.81 14.22 11.95
N PRO A 159 1.69 14.81 11.49
CA PRO A 159 1.40 15.01 10.08
C PRO A 159 2.47 15.83 9.33
N ALA A 160 3.19 16.71 10.03
CA ALA A 160 4.20 17.59 9.42
C ALA A 160 5.39 16.84 8.84
N LEU A 161 5.59 15.58 9.24
CA LEU A 161 6.67 14.72 8.74
C LEU A 161 6.31 14.00 7.44
N TYR A 162 5.03 13.93 7.07
CA TYR A 162 4.55 13.07 6.00
C TYR A 162 4.20 13.86 4.73
N PHE A 163 4.68 13.35 3.60
CA PHE A 163 4.36 13.86 2.28
C PHE A 163 3.92 12.73 1.35
N ALA A 164 2.80 12.93 0.66
CA ALA A 164 2.28 11.99 -0.31
C ALA A 164 2.66 12.43 -1.73
N TYR A 165 3.35 11.54 -2.45
CA TYR A 165 3.76 11.73 -3.84
C TYR A 165 2.84 10.93 -4.75
N LEU A 166 2.10 11.63 -5.62
CA LEU A 166 1.07 11.08 -6.52
C LEU A 166 1.40 11.39 -7.98
N GLY A 167 0.98 10.52 -8.89
CA GLY A 167 1.17 10.72 -10.34
C GLY A 167 2.59 10.42 -10.84
N TYR A 168 3.43 9.80 -10.01
CA TYR A 168 4.78 9.38 -10.37
C TYR A 168 4.78 7.98 -11.00
N ASN A 169 5.39 7.83 -12.18
CA ASN A 169 5.79 6.53 -12.71
C ASN A 169 7.28 6.22 -12.50
N ASP A 170 8.06 7.28 -12.31
CA ASP A 170 9.50 7.27 -12.04
C ASP A 170 9.78 8.45 -11.09
N LEU A 171 10.41 8.20 -9.96
CA LEU A 171 10.61 9.22 -8.91
C LEU A 171 11.69 10.24 -9.31
N ASP A 172 12.59 9.89 -10.23
CA ASP A 172 13.68 10.75 -10.68
C ASP A 172 13.29 11.68 -11.85
N ILE A 173 12.14 11.42 -12.47
CA ILE A 173 11.65 12.17 -13.63
C ILE A 173 10.57 13.14 -13.17
N LYS A 174 10.75 14.45 -13.40
CA LYS A 174 9.72 15.45 -13.11
C LYS A 174 8.69 15.56 -14.24
N GLY A 175 7.42 15.65 -13.88
CA GLY A 175 6.31 15.79 -14.84
C GLY A 175 5.22 16.77 -14.34
N PRO A 176 4.37 17.27 -15.24
CA PRO A 176 3.33 18.26 -14.90
C PRO A 176 2.21 17.69 -14.00
N ASP A 177 2.03 16.38 -14.04
CA ASP A 177 0.96 15.66 -13.35
C ASP A 177 1.42 15.08 -11.99
N GLN A 178 2.58 15.52 -11.50
CA GLN A 178 3.15 15.06 -10.24
C GLN A 178 2.77 15.97 -9.09
N LEU A 179 2.22 15.37 -8.03
CA LEU A 179 1.77 16.09 -6.84
C LEU A 179 2.60 15.66 -5.64
N ARG A 180 3.06 16.63 -4.86
CA ARG A 180 3.60 16.44 -3.51
C ARG A 180 2.64 17.12 -2.54
N LEU A 181 1.84 16.34 -1.83
CA LEU A 181 0.79 16.83 -0.94
C LEU A 181 1.17 16.68 0.52
N SER A 182 0.85 17.69 1.33
CA SER A 182 0.99 17.61 2.79
C SER A 182 -0.16 16.81 3.41
N VAL A 183 0.10 16.31 4.61
CA VAL A 183 -0.83 15.48 5.37
C VAL A 183 -1.49 16.32 6.47
N GLU A 184 -2.82 16.17 6.60
CA GLU A 184 -3.61 16.76 7.69
C GLU A 184 -3.59 15.85 8.93
N LYS A 185 -3.70 14.54 8.72
CA LYS A 185 -3.86 13.57 9.82
C LYS A 185 -3.25 12.22 9.48
N VAL A 186 -2.61 11.61 10.48
CA VAL A 186 -2.08 10.24 10.41
C VAL A 186 -2.81 9.38 11.43
N LEU A 187 -3.40 8.27 10.99
CA LEU A 187 -4.20 7.37 11.82
C LEU A 187 -3.74 5.92 11.63
N ALA A 188 -2.89 5.43 12.54
CA ALA A 188 -2.64 4.00 12.65
C ALA A 188 -3.83 3.31 13.34
N HIS A 189 -4.11 2.06 12.97
CA HIS A 189 -5.12 1.26 13.66
C HIS A 189 -4.79 1.16 15.16
N GLU A 190 -5.80 1.34 16.02
CA GLU A 190 -5.63 1.49 17.47
C GLU A 190 -5.09 0.21 18.14
N LEU A 191 -5.35 -0.94 17.53
CA LEU A 191 -4.87 -2.27 17.95
C LEU A 191 -3.57 -2.71 17.24
N PHE A 192 -2.87 -1.80 16.57
CA PHE A 192 -1.58 -2.12 15.95
C PHE A 192 -0.54 -2.50 17.03
N ASP A 193 0.12 -3.64 16.83
CA ASP A 193 1.22 -4.11 17.67
C ASP A 193 2.39 -4.44 16.74
N TYR A 194 3.45 -3.65 16.84
CA TYR A 194 4.62 -3.72 15.97
C TYR A 194 5.38 -5.04 16.11
N ASP A 195 5.47 -5.59 17.32
CA ASP A 195 6.24 -6.81 17.56
C ASP A 195 5.52 -8.03 16.99
N LYS A 196 4.18 -8.04 17.05
CA LYS A 196 3.34 -9.12 16.52
C LYS A 196 2.87 -8.90 15.08
N GLN A 197 3.10 -7.72 14.51
CA GLN A 197 2.65 -7.34 13.18
C GLN A 197 1.12 -7.49 12.97
N ILE A 198 0.33 -7.34 14.04
CA ILE A 198 -1.13 -7.43 13.98
C ILE A 198 -1.74 -6.04 13.74
N HIS A 199 -2.86 -6.00 13.01
CA HIS A 199 -3.56 -4.76 12.64
C HIS A 199 -2.65 -3.74 11.96
N ASP A 200 -1.78 -4.21 11.06
CA ASP A 200 -0.83 -3.36 10.34
C ASP A 200 -1.49 -2.63 9.16
N LEU A 201 -2.32 -1.63 9.50
CA LEU A 201 -2.92 -0.71 8.55
C LEU A 201 -3.05 0.71 9.14
N ALA A 202 -2.96 1.70 8.27
CA ALA A 202 -3.12 3.10 8.62
C ALA A 202 -3.83 3.88 7.51
N LEU A 203 -4.48 4.97 7.92
CA LEU A 203 -5.09 5.96 7.05
C LEU A 203 -4.35 7.30 7.16
N ILE A 204 -4.07 7.89 6.02
CA ILE A 204 -3.46 9.21 5.89
C ILE A 204 -4.50 10.15 5.29
N LYS A 205 -4.86 11.21 6.01
CA LYS A 205 -5.73 12.27 5.51
C LYS A 205 -4.89 13.35 4.85
N LEU A 206 -5.16 13.63 3.58
CA LEU A 206 -4.51 14.71 2.85
C LEU A 206 -5.05 16.07 3.29
N ASN A 207 -4.18 17.09 3.27
CA ASN A 207 -4.56 18.48 3.56
C ASN A 207 -5.42 19.11 2.45
N GLU A 208 -5.45 18.48 1.27
CA GLU A 208 -6.22 18.92 0.12
C GLU A 208 -7.13 17.79 -0.38
N THR A 209 -8.31 18.14 -0.89
CA THR A 209 -9.23 17.18 -1.52
C THR A 209 -8.92 17.08 -3.01
N LEU A 210 -8.64 15.87 -3.47
CA LEU A 210 -8.36 15.56 -4.86
C LEU A 210 -9.64 15.63 -5.70
N ASP A 211 -9.71 16.57 -6.64
CA ASP A 211 -10.71 16.52 -7.72
C ASP A 211 -10.38 15.41 -8.74
N LEU A 212 -10.74 14.17 -8.40
CA LEU A 212 -10.50 12.98 -9.23
C LEU A 212 -11.33 12.95 -10.52
N LYS A 213 -12.29 13.86 -10.69
CA LYS A 213 -13.16 13.92 -11.87
C LYS A 213 -12.59 14.84 -12.95
N ASN A 214 -12.02 15.98 -12.55
CA ASN A 214 -11.49 16.96 -13.51
C ASN A 214 -9.98 17.17 -13.32
N LYS A 215 -9.58 17.94 -12.31
CA LYS A 215 -8.19 18.41 -12.14
C LYS A 215 -7.19 17.25 -12.00
N HIS A 216 -7.55 16.23 -11.23
CA HIS A 216 -6.72 15.07 -10.92
C HIS A 216 -7.27 13.79 -11.56
N LYS A 217 -7.92 13.90 -12.73
CA LYS A 217 -8.50 12.78 -13.49
C LYS A 217 -7.50 11.69 -13.91
N PHE A 218 -6.21 11.90 -13.69
CA PHE A 218 -5.13 10.95 -13.94
C PHE A 218 -4.86 10.04 -12.74
N LEU A 219 -5.41 10.31 -11.55
CA LEU A 219 -5.25 9.53 -10.31
C LEU A 219 -6.42 8.56 -10.02
N ARG A 220 -7.19 8.19 -11.05
CA ARG A 220 -8.48 7.46 -10.97
C ARG A 220 -8.43 6.22 -10.06
N PRO A 221 -9.02 6.22 -8.85
CA PRO A 221 -9.12 5.04 -7.99
C PRO A 221 -10.00 3.94 -8.55
#